data_AF-A0A1B1XXX5-F1
#
_entry.id   AF-A0A1B1XXX5-F1
#
_cell.length_a   1.000
_cell.length_b   1.000
_cell.length_c   1.000
_cell.angle_alpha   90.00
_cell.angle_beta   90.00
_cell.angle_gamma   90.00
#
_symmetry.space_group_name_H-M   'P 1'
#
loop_
_entity.id
_entity.type
_entity.pdbx_description
1 polymer ?
#
loop_
_entity_poly.entity_id
_entity_poly.type
_entity_poly.pdbx_seq_one_letter_code
_entity_poly.pdbx_strand_id
1 'polypeptide(L)' 'MTPVHFSFSSAFVLGLMGLAFHRTHLLSALLCLEGMMLSLFIALALWTLQ' A
#
# COMPACT_ATOMS: atom_id res chain seq x y z
N MET A 1 -12.27 9.12 12.10
CA MET A 1 -12.58 9.05 10.65
C MET A 1 -11.50 9.83 9.91
N THR A 2 -10.26 9.37 10.05
CA THR A 2 -9.09 10.24 9.98
C THR A 2 -8.50 10.21 8.57
N PRO A 3 -7.95 11.34 8.07
CA PRO A 3 -7.28 11.42 6.76
C PRO A 3 -6.23 10.33 6.54
N VAL A 4 -5.72 9.76 7.64
CA VAL A 4 -4.88 8.57 7.74
C VAL A 4 -5.43 7.37 6.94
N HIS A 5 -6.72 7.00 7.11
CA HIS A 5 -7.32 5.90 6.33
C HIS A 5 -7.37 6.22 4.83
N PHE A 6 -7.68 7.47 4.46
CA PHE A 6 -7.71 7.90 3.07
C PHE A 6 -6.31 7.84 2.43
N SER A 7 -5.28 8.30 3.14
CA SER A 7 -3.89 8.19 2.69
C SER A 7 -3.46 6.73 2.51
N PHE A 8 -3.81 5.82 3.44
CA PHE A 8 -3.49 4.40 3.28
C PHE A 8 -4.21 3.73 2.11
N SER A 9 -5.52 3.99 1.95
CA SER A 9 -6.26 3.47 0.80
C SER A 9 -5.71 4.01 -0.52
N SER A 10 -5.33 5.29 -0.58
CA SER A 10 -4.72 5.89 -1.78
C SER A 10 -3.34 5.29 -2.10
N ALA A 11 -2.49 5.05 -1.10
CA ALA A 11 -1.18 4.39 -1.28
C ALA A 11 -1.33 2.95 -1.79
N PHE A 12 -2.31 2.21 -1.26
CA PHE A 12 -2.63 0.85 -1.71
C PHE A 12 -3.13 0.83 -3.16
N VAL A 13 -4.03 1.73 -3.53
CA VAL A 13 -4.56 1.84 -4.91
C VAL A 13 -3.48 2.26 -5.89
N LEU A 14 -2.60 3.20 -5.53
CA LEU A 14 -1.45 3.59 -6.36
C LEU A 14 -0.45 2.44 -6.53
N GLY A 15 -0.23 1.63 -5.50
CA GLY A 15 0.59 0.43 -5.58
C GLY A 15 -0.02 -0.65 -6.49
N LEU A 16 -1.33 -0.91 -6.37
CA LEU A 16 -2.05 -1.81 -7.27
C LEU A 16 -2.00 -1.33 -8.73
N MET A 17 -2.17 -0.02 -8.94
CA MET A 17 -2.07 0.59 -10.27
C MET A 17 -0.64 0.46 -10.83
N GLY A 18 0.38 0.58 -9.97
CA GLY A 18 1.78 0.34 -10.32
C GLY A 18 2.09 -1.12 -10.69
N LEU A 19 1.45 -2.10 -10.03
CA LEU A 19 1.54 -3.52 -10.40
C LEU A 19 0.77 -3.85 -11.68
N ALA A 20 -0.40 -3.23 -11.89
CA ALA A 20 -1.23 -3.44 -13.07
C ALA A 20 -0.58 -2.91 -14.35
N PHE A 21 0.17 -1.80 -14.25
CA PHE A 21 1.07 -1.35 -15.30
C PHE A 21 2.36 -2.18 -15.24
N HIS A 22 2.30 -3.37 -15.83
CA HIS A 22 3.38 -4.35 -15.96
C HIS A 22 4.68 -3.74 -16.53
N ARG A 23 5.47 -3.08 -15.66
CA ARG A 23 6.82 -2.62 -15.99
C ARG A 23 7.75 -3.81 -15.87
N THR A 24 8.56 -4.00 -16.91
CA THR A 24 9.53 -5.10 -17.12
C THR A 24 10.57 -5.30 -16.01
N HIS A 25 10.60 -4.44 -14.99
CA HIS A 25 11.51 -4.55 -13.85
C HIS A 25 10.83 -5.26 -12.68
N LEU A 26 11.10 -6.56 -12.55
CA LEU A 26 10.66 -7.42 -11.44
C LEU A 26 10.96 -6.82 -10.06
N LEU A 27 12.06 -6.07 -9.94
CA LEU A 27 12.45 -5.32 -8.73
C LEU A 27 11.44 -4.21 -8.34
N SER A 28 10.84 -3.52 -9.31
CA SER A 28 9.83 -2.48 -9.03
C SER A 28 8.52 -3.08 -8.51
N ALA A 29 8.13 -4.26 -8.99
CA ALA A 29 6.99 -5.01 -8.49
C ALA A 29 7.21 -5.49 -7.03
N LEU A 30 8.41 -5.97 -6.72
CA LEU A 30 8.82 -6.37 -5.36
C LEU A 30 8.76 -5.20 -4.37
N LEU A 31 9.29 -4.03 -4.75
CA LEU A 31 9.20 -2.82 -3.92
C LEU A 31 7.75 -2.34 -3.74
N CYS A 32 6.90 -2.50 -4.76
CA CYS A 32 5.48 -2.17 -4.67
C CYS A 32 4.72 -3.11 -3.71
N LEU A 33 5.07 -4.40 -3.69
CA LEU A 33 4.53 -5.38 -2.75
C LEU A 33 4.95 -5.10 -1.30
N GLU A 34 6.22 -4.76 -1.08
CA GLU A 34 6.72 -4.31 0.23
C GLU A 34 5.93 -3.10 0.75
N GLY A 35 5.69 -2.09 -0.11
CA GLY A 35 4.90 -0.90 0.23
C GLY A 35 3.44 -1.22 0.57
N MET A 36 2.80 -2.15 -0.16
CA MET A 36 1.44 -2.60 0.17
C MET A 36 1.39 -3.35 1.51
N MET A 37 2.36 -4.22 1.79
CA MET A 37 2.42 -4.97 3.05
C MET A 37 2.58 -4.04 4.26
N LEU A 38 3.46 -3.03 4.15
CA LEU A 38 3.63 -2.00 5.17
C LEU A 38 2.37 -1.17 5.40
N SER A 39 1.67 -0.77 4.33
CA SER A 39 0.43 0.00 4.45
C SER A 39 -0.69 -0.78 5.16
N LEU A 40 -0.83 -2.08 4.89
CA LEU A 40 -1.77 -2.96 5.58
C LEU A 40 -1.37 -3.18 7.05
N PHE A 41 -0.08 -3.36 7.32
CA PHE A 41 0.41 -3.54 8.69
C PHE A 41 0.10 -2.32 9.56
N ILE A 42 0.36 -1.10 9.07
CA ILE A 42 0.09 0.12 9.83
C ILE A 42 -1.42 0.35 9.98
N ALA A 43 -2.23 0.05 8.96
CA ALA A 43 -3.68 0.13 9.05
C ALA A 43 -4.25 -0.81 10.13
N LEU A 44 -3.75 -2.05 10.21
CA LEU A 44 -4.12 -3.01 11.24
C LEU A 44 -3.62 -2.59 12.62
N ALA A 45 -2.39 -2.10 12.74
CA ALA A 45 -1.84 -1.63 14.01
C ALA A 45 -2.62 -0.44 14.58
N LEU A 46 -3.01 0.52 13.72
CA LEU A 46 -3.85 1.65 14.12
C LEU A 46 -5.28 1.21 14.43
N TRP A 47 -5.80 0.22 13.72
CA TRP A 47 -7.10 -0.38 14.03
C TRP A 47 -7.11 -1.06 15.40
N THR A 48 -6.02 -1.71 15.81
CA THR A 48 -5.90 -2.30 17.16
C THR A 48 -5.67 -1.28 18.27
N LEU A 49 -5.23 -0.06 17.92
CA LEU A 49 -4.98 1.02 18.87
C LEU A 49 -6.23 1.88 19.13
N GLN A 50 -7.21 1.79 18.23
CA GLN A 50 -8.57 2.32 18.38
C GLN A 50 -9.39 1.42 19.31
#